data_AF-A0AAN3HF80-F1
#
_entry.id   AF-A0AAN3HF80-F1
#
_cell.length_a   1.000
_cell.length_b   1.000
_cell.length_c   1.000
_cell.angle_alpha   90.00
_cell.angle_beta   90.00
_cell.angle_gamma   90.00
#
_symmetry.space_group_name_H-M   'P 1'
#
loop_
_entity.id
_entity.type
_entity.pdbx_description
1 polymer ?
#
loop_
_entity_poly.entity_id
_entity_poly.type
_entity_poly.pdbx_seq_one_letter_code
_entity_poly.pdbx_strand_id
1 'polypeptide(L)'
;MLMLTTTAIDVDEELLNRCLVLTVNESREQTEAIHAAQRYAQTLEGLLASNEKSYITQLHQNAQRLLRPLNVVNPFASQLTFMSDKTRTRRDHMKYLTLIQAIALLHQYQREIKRVEHRGQVVEYIEVTREDIALANHLAHEILGRTLDEMPPQTRKLLLLIQTMVGELAAAQHCKPGEVRFTRREIRDFTQWSDNQLKVHCMRLAEMEYLLIHGGSRGHLLQYELLWDGSGDGSHLCGLIEPEDNQVHDSGKLGHDAGKLPLSCPHVGAKLGAVKSPVSRASAGTDVPQVGEDEKTLFPAARKTSHRNSNTPESRPTPHDGAPAV
;
A
#
# COMPACT_ATOMS: atom_id res chain seq x y z
N MET A 1 5.51 -15.02 5.53
CA MET A 1 4.76 -14.08 4.67
C MET A 1 4.78 -14.62 3.27
N LEU A 2 3.62 -14.77 2.62
CA LEU A 2 3.52 -15.30 1.26
C LEU A 2 3.43 -14.11 0.31
N MET A 3 4.43 -13.96 -0.56
CA MET A 3 4.41 -12.99 -1.66
C MET A 3 4.22 -13.78 -2.96
N LEU A 4 3.15 -13.48 -3.68
CA LEU A 4 2.86 -14.10 -4.97
C LEU A 4 2.97 -13.02 -6.04
N THR A 5 3.68 -13.31 -7.12
CA THR A 5 3.66 -12.49 -8.33
C THR A 5 2.90 -13.25 -9.41
N THR A 6 2.03 -12.55 -10.12
CA THR A 6 1.27 -13.13 -11.23
C THR A 6 1.13 -12.11 -12.35
N THR A 7 1.16 -12.60 -13.58
CA THR A 7 0.79 -11.82 -14.77
C THR A 7 -0.67 -12.04 -15.14
N ALA A 8 -1.39 -12.91 -14.42
CA ALA A 8 -2.81 -13.12 -14.61
C ALA A 8 -3.58 -11.84 -14.27
N ILE A 9 -4.42 -11.40 -15.20
CA ILE A 9 -5.27 -10.21 -15.05
C ILE A 9 -6.34 -10.45 -13.99
N ASP A 10 -6.88 -11.67 -13.94
CA ASP A 10 -7.90 -12.08 -12.99
C ASP A 10 -7.28 -12.95 -11.91
N VAL A 11 -7.42 -12.48 -10.67
CA VAL A 11 -7.05 -13.21 -9.47
C VAL A 11 -8.33 -13.60 -8.77
N ASP A 12 -8.35 -14.83 -8.25
CA ASP A 12 -9.49 -15.34 -7.48
C ASP A 12 -9.92 -14.36 -6.38
N GLU A 13 -11.22 -14.11 -6.29
CA GLU A 13 -11.79 -13.10 -5.39
C GLU A 13 -11.55 -13.45 -3.91
N GLU A 14 -11.51 -14.73 -3.57
CA GLU A 14 -11.20 -15.19 -2.21
C GLU A 14 -9.76 -14.83 -1.83
N LEU A 15 -8.84 -14.86 -2.81
CA LEU A 15 -7.44 -14.46 -2.64
C LEU A 15 -7.29 -12.94 -2.57
N LEU A 16 -7.98 -12.18 -3.45
CA LEU A 16 -8.04 -10.72 -3.41
C LEU A 16 -8.55 -10.18 -2.07
N ASN A 17 -9.48 -10.90 -1.45
CA ASN A 17 -10.02 -10.55 -0.14
C ASN A 17 -9.04 -10.80 1.01
N ARG A 18 -8.06 -11.70 0.85
CA ARG A 18 -7.08 -12.06 1.89
C ARG A 18 -5.73 -11.37 1.73
N CYS A 19 -5.36 -10.98 0.52
CA CYS A 19 -4.08 -10.35 0.22
C CYS A 19 -4.19 -8.82 0.11
N LEU A 20 -3.05 -8.15 0.15
CA LEU A 20 -2.89 -6.79 -0.35
C LEU A 20 -2.40 -6.89 -1.80
N VAL A 21 -3.11 -6.24 -2.72
CA VAL A 21 -2.75 -6.28 -4.14
C VAL A 21 -1.91 -5.06 -4.46
N LEU A 22 -0.67 -5.29 -4.89
CA LEU A 22 0.23 -4.24 -5.33
C LEU A 22 0.36 -4.32 -6.85
N THR A 23 -0.06 -3.26 -7.53
CA THR A 23 0.10 -3.14 -8.98
C THR A 23 1.46 -2.54 -9.31
N VAL A 24 2.10 -3.04 -10.38
CA VAL A 24 3.31 -2.42 -10.91
C VAL A 24 2.99 -1.02 -11.43
N ASN A 25 3.88 -0.05 -11.17
CA ASN A 25 3.76 1.27 -11.75
C ASN A 25 4.16 1.22 -13.23
N GLU A 26 3.17 1.35 -14.11
CA GLU A 26 3.32 1.36 -15.58
C GLU A 26 3.36 2.78 -16.15
N SER A 27 3.74 3.79 -15.36
CA SER A 27 3.89 5.15 -15.86
C SER A 27 5.10 5.26 -16.79
N ARG A 28 5.06 6.29 -17.65
CA ARG A 28 6.17 6.57 -18.56
C ARG A 28 7.42 6.97 -17.77
N GLU A 29 7.26 7.80 -16.75
CA GLU A 29 8.34 8.25 -15.87
C GLU A 29 9.00 7.07 -15.17
N GLN A 30 8.21 6.11 -14.69
CA GLN A 30 8.73 4.89 -14.07
C GLN A 30 9.52 4.04 -15.08
N THR A 31 9.01 3.91 -16.30
CA THR A 31 9.69 3.17 -17.38
C THR A 31 11.02 3.83 -17.75
N GLU A 32 11.04 5.17 -17.87
CA GLU A 32 12.24 5.96 -18.13
C GLU A 32 13.27 5.81 -16.98
N ALA A 33 12.80 5.83 -15.72
CA ALA A 33 13.64 5.60 -14.55
C ALA A 33 14.24 4.18 -14.54
N ILE A 34 13.47 3.16 -14.92
CA ILE A 34 13.96 1.78 -15.07
C ILE A 34 15.03 1.71 -16.16
N HIS A 35 14.80 2.30 -17.34
CA HIS A 35 15.79 2.33 -18.41
C HIS A 35 17.08 3.07 -17.99
N ALA A 36 16.95 4.17 -17.25
CA ALA A 36 18.09 4.89 -16.70
C ALA A 36 18.88 4.02 -15.73
N ALA A 37 18.21 3.34 -14.79
CA ALA A 37 18.84 2.43 -13.84
C ALA A 37 19.51 1.22 -14.54
N GLN A 38 18.87 0.66 -15.56
CA GLN A 38 19.45 -0.42 -16.37
C GLN A 38 20.72 0.02 -17.10
N ARG A 39 20.72 1.21 -17.70
CA ARG A 39 21.93 1.78 -18.32
C ARG A 39 23.02 2.07 -17.29
N TYR A 40 22.66 2.63 -16.14
CA TYR A 40 23.59 2.87 -15.04
C TYR A 40 24.24 1.57 -14.55
N ALA A 41 23.47 0.49 -14.44
CA ALA A 41 23.98 -0.83 -14.05
C ALA A 41 25.04 -1.41 -15.01
N GLN A 42 25.10 -0.95 -16.27
CA GLN A 42 26.13 -1.36 -17.23
C GLN A 42 27.43 -0.57 -17.09
N THR A 43 27.51 0.41 -16.17
CA THR A 43 28.71 1.20 -15.90
C THR A 43 29.56 0.58 -14.78
N LEU A 44 30.83 0.98 -14.67
CA LEU A 44 31.69 0.56 -13.56
C LEU A 44 31.11 0.97 -12.20
N GLU A 45 30.57 2.18 -12.11
CA GLU A 45 29.92 2.68 -10.89
C GLU A 45 28.71 1.82 -10.52
N GLY A 46 27.88 1.46 -11.50
CA GLY A 46 26.74 0.56 -11.30
C GLY A 46 27.14 -0.84 -10.85
N LEU A 47 28.25 -1.39 -11.36
CA LEU A 47 28.79 -2.67 -10.91
C LEU A 47 29.24 -2.61 -9.44
N LEU A 48 29.91 -1.52 -9.04
CA LEU A 48 30.31 -1.29 -7.66
C LEU A 48 29.09 -1.12 -6.73
N ALA A 49 28.10 -0.33 -7.14
CA ALA A 49 26.85 -0.18 -6.40
C ALA A 49 26.07 -1.51 -6.25
N SER A 50 26.14 -2.39 -7.25
CA SER A 50 25.55 -3.74 -7.16
C SER A 50 26.21 -4.58 -6.06
N ASN A 51 27.52 -4.42 -5.84
CA ASN A 51 28.20 -5.07 -4.70
C ASN A 51 27.74 -4.47 -3.35
N GLU A 52 27.45 -3.18 -3.28
CA GLU A 52 26.91 -2.52 -2.08
C GLU A 52 25.47 -2.96 -1.75
N LYS A 53 24.69 -3.39 -2.74
CA LYS A 53 23.32 -3.88 -2.52
C LYS A 53 23.25 -4.97 -1.45
N SER A 54 24.22 -5.89 -1.45
CA SER A 54 24.30 -6.96 -0.45
C SER A 54 24.50 -6.41 0.96
N TYR A 55 25.37 -5.40 1.10
CA TYR A 55 25.61 -4.72 2.37
C TYR A 55 24.35 -4.00 2.87
N ILE A 56 23.66 -3.24 2.00
CA ILE A 56 22.41 -2.54 2.34
C ILE A 56 21.32 -3.55 2.74
N THR A 57 21.19 -4.66 2.00
CA THR A 57 20.24 -5.72 2.32
C THR A 57 20.51 -6.30 3.71
N GLN A 58 21.77 -6.59 4.02
CA GLN A 58 22.16 -7.11 5.33
C GLN A 58 21.91 -6.09 6.45
N LEU A 59 22.16 -4.80 6.19
CA LEU A 59 21.86 -3.72 7.13
C LEU A 59 20.37 -3.69 7.47
N HIS A 60 19.49 -3.73 6.47
CA HIS A 60 18.04 -3.76 6.70
C HIS A 60 17.59 -5.03 7.44
N GLN A 61 18.14 -6.20 7.11
CA GLN A 61 17.85 -7.44 7.83
C GLN A 61 18.27 -7.34 9.31
N ASN A 62 19.44 -6.77 9.58
CA ASN A 62 19.92 -6.57 10.94
C ASN A 62 19.04 -5.55 11.69
N ALA A 63 18.63 -4.46 11.05
CA ALA A 63 17.68 -3.51 11.63
C ALA A 63 16.35 -4.18 12.00
N GLN A 64 15.82 -5.07 11.15
CA GLN A 64 14.61 -5.84 11.45
C GLN A 64 14.80 -6.81 12.63
N ARG A 65 15.97 -7.45 12.74
CA ARG A 65 16.29 -8.36 13.86
C ARG A 65 16.39 -7.65 15.21
N LEU A 66 16.71 -6.36 15.21
CA LEU A 66 16.78 -5.56 16.44
C LEU A 66 15.39 -5.20 16.97
N LEU A 67 14.34 -5.23 16.15
CA LEU A 67 12.99 -4.91 16.60
C LEU A 67 12.56 -5.84 17.74
N ARG A 68 12.17 -5.24 18.87
CA ARG A 68 11.62 -6.00 20.00
C ARG A 68 10.15 -6.33 19.72
N PRO A 69 9.66 -7.50 20.13
CA PRO A 69 8.25 -7.88 19.99
C PRO A 69 7.39 -7.17 21.04
N LEU A 70 7.21 -5.86 20.89
CA LEU A 70 6.40 -5.03 21.79
C LEU A 70 4.93 -5.02 21.36
N ASN A 71 4.03 -4.91 22.34
CA ASN A 71 2.62 -4.67 22.05
C ASN A 71 2.43 -3.23 21.56
N VAL A 72 1.53 -3.04 20.61
CA VAL A 72 1.16 -1.72 20.11
C VAL A 72 -0.29 -1.43 20.48
N VAL A 73 -0.50 -0.36 21.24
CA VAL A 73 -1.82 0.13 21.61
C VAL A 73 -2.13 1.35 20.78
N ASN A 74 -3.34 1.42 20.22
CA ASN A 74 -3.79 2.60 19.48
C ASN A 74 -4.84 3.36 20.31
N PRO A 75 -4.47 4.47 20.98
CA PRO A 75 -5.41 5.29 21.75
C PRO A 75 -6.52 5.91 20.89
N PHE A 76 -6.29 6.05 19.59
CA PHE A 76 -7.21 6.66 18.64
C PHE A 76 -8.11 5.64 17.94
N ALA A 77 -8.01 4.34 18.28
CA ALA A 77 -8.72 3.26 17.58
C ALA A 77 -10.24 3.47 17.51
N SER A 78 -10.86 4.00 18.57
CA SER A 78 -12.31 4.27 18.61
C SER A 78 -12.74 5.45 17.74
N GLN A 79 -11.80 6.32 17.36
CA GLN A 79 -12.06 7.47 16.51
C GLN A 79 -11.91 7.10 15.03
N LEU A 80 -11.14 6.06 14.70
CA LEU A 80 -10.94 5.62 13.32
C LEU A 80 -12.26 5.10 12.74
N THR A 81 -12.80 5.79 11.73
CA THR A 81 -13.95 5.31 10.98
C THR A 81 -13.50 4.58 9.72
N PHE A 82 -14.25 3.55 9.34
CA PHE A 82 -14.00 2.77 8.14
C PHE A 82 -15.35 2.37 7.55
N MET A 83 -15.41 2.22 6.23
CA MET A 83 -16.64 1.85 5.55
C MET A 83 -17.21 0.53 6.11
N SER A 84 -18.52 0.47 6.31
CA SER A 84 -19.22 -0.67 6.94
C SER A 84 -20.33 -1.27 6.08
N ASP A 85 -20.42 -0.81 4.83
CA ASP A 85 -21.42 -1.15 3.83
C ASP A 85 -21.19 -2.52 3.16
N LYS A 86 -19.93 -2.98 3.05
CA LYS A 86 -19.59 -4.27 2.42
C LYS A 86 -18.96 -5.26 3.41
N THR A 87 -19.26 -6.56 3.29
CA THR A 87 -18.68 -7.61 4.16
C THR A 87 -17.15 -7.68 4.07
N ARG A 88 -16.58 -7.34 2.90
CA ARG A 88 -15.14 -7.24 2.64
C ARG A 88 -14.44 -6.24 3.57
N THR A 89 -15.10 -5.14 3.93
CA THR A 89 -14.50 -4.08 4.75
C THR A 89 -14.09 -4.55 6.14
N ARG A 90 -14.67 -5.65 6.65
CA ARG A 90 -14.23 -6.28 7.91
C ARG A 90 -12.77 -6.74 7.84
N ARG A 91 -12.35 -7.32 6.71
CA ARG A 91 -10.97 -7.77 6.51
C ARG A 91 -10.05 -6.58 6.26
N ASP A 92 -10.48 -5.65 5.42
CA ASP A 92 -9.65 -4.50 5.06
C ASP A 92 -9.47 -3.53 6.24
N HIS A 93 -10.47 -3.41 7.12
CA HIS A 93 -10.33 -2.68 8.38
C HIS A 93 -9.25 -3.29 9.26
N MET A 94 -9.20 -4.62 9.41
CA MET A 94 -8.13 -5.28 10.15
C MET A 94 -6.77 -5.06 9.49
N LYS A 95 -6.67 -5.14 8.15
CA LYS A 95 -5.42 -4.84 7.41
C LYS A 95 -4.96 -3.41 7.69
N TYR A 96 -5.87 -2.44 7.68
CA TYR A 96 -5.59 -1.03 7.98
C TYR A 96 -5.09 -0.84 9.43
N LEU A 97 -5.75 -1.44 10.43
CA LEU A 97 -5.26 -1.37 11.81
C LEU A 97 -3.89 -2.04 11.98
N THR A 98 -3.64 -3.17 11.31
CA THR A 98 -2.34 -3.83 11.31
C THR A 98 -1.26 -2.97 10.65
N LEU A 99 -1.60 -2.21 9.59
CA LEU A 99 -0.68 -1.27 8.95
C LEU A 99 -0.23 -0.18 9.93
N ILE A 100 -1.18 0.44 10.66
CA ILE A 100 -0.87 1.42 11.70
C ILE A 100 0.06 0.81 12.77
N GLN A 101 -0.27 -0.40 13.25
CA GLN A 101 0.54 -1.09 14.25
C GLN A 101 1.96 -1.37 13.76
N ALA A 102 2.10 -1.80 12.50
CA ALA A 102 3.40 -2.08 11.90
C ALA A 102 4.27 -0.82 11.80
N ILE A 103 3.68 0.33 11.43
CA ILE A 103 4.37 1.62 11.38
C ILE A 103 4.85 2.02 12.77
N ALA A 104 3.97 1.98 13.78
CA ALA A 104 4.35 2.33 15.15
C ALA A 104 5.43 1.39 15.70
N LEU A 105 5.35 0.08 15.42
CA LEU A 105 6.35 -0.91 15.83
C LEU A 105 7.72 -0.68 15.17
N LEU A 106 7.74 -0.25 13.90
CA LEU A 106 8.97 0.12 13.20
C LEU A 106 9.65 1.32 13.87
N HIS A 107 8.86 2.26 14.39
CA HIS A 107 9.34 3.43 15.13
C HIS A 107 9.53 3.19 16.64
N GLN A 108 9.51 1.95 17.13
CA GLN A 108 9.52 1.65 18.58
C GLN A 108 10.67 2.30 19.37
N TYR A 109 11.84 2.50 18.76
CA TYR A 109 13.00 3.13 19.39
C TYR A 109 12.94 4.66 19.46
N GLN A 110 11.94 5.26 18.82
CA GLN A 110 11.65 6.70 18.83
C GLN A 110 10.47 7.03 19.76
N ARG A 111 9.98 6.05 20.51
CA ARG A 111 8.78 6.14 21.36
C ARG A 111 9.12 5.78 22.81
N GLU A 112 8.32 6.29 23.72
CA GLU A 112 8.37 5.87 25.12
C GLU A 112 7.72 4.49 25.28
N ILE A 113 8.40 3.57 25.97
CA ILE A 113 7.87 2.24 26.28
C ILE A 113 7.13 2.32 27.61
N LYS A 114 5.82 2.12 27.55
CA LYS A 114 4.95 2.12 28.72
C LYS A 114 4.80 0.71 29.28
N ARG A 115 4.52 0.65 30.58
CA ARG A 115 4.32 -0.60 31.32
C ARG A 115 3.04 -0.51 32.13
N VAL A 116 2.22 -1.55 32.04
CA VAL A 116 1.02 -1.69 32.86
C VAL A 116 1.02 -3.05 33.53
N GLU A 117 0.68 -3.08 34.80
CA GLU A 117 0.48 -4.33 35.53
C GLU A 117 -0.99 -4.74 35.45
N HIS A 118 -1.25 -5.93 34.92
CA HIS A 118 -2.59 -6.51 34.90
C HIS A 118 -2.53 -7.93 35.43
N ARG A 119 -3.24 -8.19 36.54
CA ARG A 119 -3.31 -9.51 37.20
C ARG A 119 -1.92 -10.11 37.51
N GLY A 120 -0.99 -9.28 37.99
CA GLY A 120 0.36 -9.70 38.36
C GLY A 120 1.32 -9.94 37.18
N GLN A 121 0.90 -9.60 35.94
CA GLN A 121 1.77 -9.62 34.76
C GLN A 121 2.05 -8.19 34.29
N VAL A 122 3.32 -7.89 34.05
CA VAL A 122 3.75 -6.61 33.47
C VAL A 122 3.71 -6.73 31.95
N VAL A 123 2.88 -5.90 31.33
CA VAL A 123 2.75 -5.81 29.87
C VAL A 123 3.46 -4.54 29.41
N GLU A 124 4.48 -4.71 28.57
CA GLU A 124 5.14 -3.59 27.88
C GLU A 124 4.41 -3.28 26.57
N TYR A 125 4.20 -1.98 26.32
CA TYR A 125 3.56 -1.53 25.09
C TYR A 125 4.05 -0.14 24.67
N ILE A 126 3.88 0.17 23.39
CA ILE A 126 4.03 1.51 22.83
C ILE A 126 2.68 2.02 22.34
N GLU A 127 2.53 3.34 22.28
CA GLU A 127 1.32 3.98 21.78
C GLU A 127 1.54 4.50 20.35
N VAL A 128 0.53 4.29 19.52
CA VAL A 128 0.43 4.87 18.17
C VAL A 128 0.29 6.40 18.29
N THR A 129 0.98 7.13 17.43
CA THR A 129 0.81 8.59 17.31
C THR A 129 -0.07 8.96 16.11
N ARG A 130 -0.49 10.23 16.05
CA ARG A 130 -1.25 10.77 14.92
C ARG A 130 -0.46 10.71 13.61
N GLU A 131 0.86 10.86 13.67
CA GLU A 131 1.75 10.75 12.50
C GLU A 131 1.73 9.34 11.91
N ASP A 132 1.72 8.31 12.76
CA ASP A 132 1.64 6.91 12.30
C ASP A 132 0.31 6.65 11.56
N ILE A 133 -0.79 7.25 12.05
CA ILE A 133 -2.11 7.18 11.40
C ILE A 133 -2.12 7.94 10.08
N ALA A 134 -1.53 9.13 10.03
CA ALA A 134 -1.44 9.91 8.79
C ALA A 134 -0.64 9.16 7.71
N LEU A 135 0.49 8.55 8.09
CA LEU A 135 1.27 7.71 7.18
C LEU A 135 0.49 6.48 6.74
N ALA A 136 -0.21 5.82 7.66
CA ALA A 136 -1.07 4.69 7.33
C ALA A 136 -2.20 5.10 6.37
N ASN A 137 -2.81 6.27 6.55
CA ASN A 137 -3.86 6.80 5.67
C ASN A 137 -3.33 7.01 4.26
N HIS A 138 -2.15 7.60 4.12
CA HIS A 138 -1.51 7.83 2.83
C HIS A 138 -1.28 6.49 2.10
N LEU A 139 -0.67 5.52 2.76
CA LEU A 139 -0.41 4.19 2.19
C LEU A 139 -1.71 3.40 1.91
N ALA A 140 -2.69 3.49 2.81
CA ALA A 140 -3.96 2.78 2.68
C ALA A 140 -4.79 3.29 1.50
N HIS A 141 -4.77 4.59 1.21
CA HIS A 141 -5.44 5.13 0.02
C HIS A 141 -4.88 4.50 -1.27
N GLU A 142 -3.56 4.39 -1.38
CA GLU A 142 -2.94 3.80 -2.58
C GLU A 142 -3.22 2.31 -2.72
N ILE A 143 -3.29 1.57 -1.61
CA ILE A 143 -3.37 0.11 -1.61
C ILE A 143 -4.81 -0.40 -1.51
N LEU A 144 -5.58 0.09 -0.54
CA LEU A 144 -6.96 -0.36 -0.27
C LEU A 144 -7.98 0.36 -1.14
N GLY A 145 -7.76 1.63 -1.50
CA GLY A 145 -8.63 2.38 -2.41
C GLY A 145 -8.77 1.70 -3.78
N ARG A 146 -7.67 1.15 -4.30
CA ARG A 146 -7.63 0.37 -5.57
C ARG A 146 -8.27 -1.01 -5.47
N THR A 147 -8.47 -1.51 -4.25
CA THR A 147 -8.89 -2.89 -3.99
C THR A 147 -10.39 -2.97 -3.68
N LEU A 148 -11.00 -1.89 -3.19
CA LEU A 148 -12.45 -1.77 -2.92
C LEU A 148 -13.26 -1.38 -4.16
N ASP A 149 -12.56 -0.90 -5.16
CA ASP A 149 -13.07 -0.68 -6.49
C ASP A 149 -13.45 -2.02 -7.15
N GLU A 150 -14.66 -2.08 -7.70
CA GLU A 150 -15.13 -3.25 -8.46
C GLU A 150 -14.48 -3.28 -9.85
N MET A 151 -13.93 -2.15 -10.30
CA MET A 151 -13.21 -2.05 -11.56
C MET A 151 -11.72 -2.37 -11.38
N PRO A 152 -11.14 -3.29 -12.18
CA PRO A 152 -9.70 -3.50 -12.20
C PRO A 152 -8.94 -2.22 -12.57
N PRO A 153 -7.76 -1.96 -11.98
CA PRO A 153 -7.03 -0.70 -12.16
C PRO A 153 -6.64 -0.43 -13.62
N GLN A 154 -6.31 -1.47 -14.39
CA GLN A 154 -6.04 -1.34 -15.83
C GLN A 154 -7.32 -0.98 -16.61
N THR A 155 -8.46 -1.56 -16.25
CA THR A 155 -9.76 -1.21 -16.84
C THR A 155 -10.13 0.25 -16.54
N ARG A 156 -9.87 0.73 -15.32
CA ARG A 156 -10.04 2.14 -14.94
C ARG A 156 -9.13 3.08 -15.73
N LYS A 157 -7.85 2.74 -15.86
CA LYS A 157 -6.89 3.50 -16.69
C LYS A 157 -7.40 3.60 -18.13
N LEU A 158 -7.92 2.51 -18.69
CA LEU A 158 -8.51 2.53 -20.02
C LEU A 158 -9.76 3.43 -20.09
N LEU A 159 -10.66 3.37 -19.09
CA LEU A 159 -11.85 4.23 -19.04
C LEU A 159 -11.48 5.72 -19.05
N LEU A 160 -10.49 6.14 -18.24
CA LEU A 160 -10.01 7.52 -18.22
C LEU A 160 -9.38 7.94 -19.56
N LEU A 161 -8.62 7.05 -20.20
CA LEU A 161 -8.06 7.32 -21.53
C LEU A 161 -9.15 7.44 -22.60
N ILE A 162 -10.19 6.60 -22.54
CA ILE A 162 -11.36 6.69 -23.43
C ILE A 162 -12.10 8.00 -23.19
N GLN A 163 -12.26 8.44 -21.93
CA GLN A 163 -12.88 9.73 -21.61
C GLN A 163 -12.12 10.90 -22.25
N THR A 164 -10.79 10.92 -22.11
CA THR A 164 -9.94 11.94 -22.76
C THR A 164 -10.10 11.90 -24.28
N MET A 165 -10.00 10.71 -24.88
CA MET A 165 -10.17 10.52 -26.33
C MET A 165 -11.54 11.02 -26.82
N VAL A 166 -12.61 10.68 -26.12
CA VAL A 166 -13.97 11.11 -26.45
C VAL A 166 -14.12 12.62 -26.32
N GLY A 167 -13.50 13.23 -25.31
CA GLY A 167 -13.45 14.69 -25.17
C GLY A 167 -12.77 15.38 -26.36
N GLU A 168 -11.62 14.86 -26.80
CA GLU A 168 -10.91 15.37 -27.99
C GLU A 168 -11.72 15.19 -29.28
N LEU A 169 -12.34 14.02 -29.46
CA LEU A 169 -13.19 13.74 -30.63
C LEU A 169 -14.45 14.60 -30.64
N ALA A 170 -15.10 14.79 -29.48
CA ALA A 170 -16.29 15.63 -29.35
C ALA A 170 -15.97 17.09 -29.69
N ALA A 171 -14.82 17.59 -29.21
CA ALA A 171 -14.36 18.94 -29.54
C ALA A 171 -14.08 19.11 -31.04
N ALA A 172 -13.47 18.11 -31.69
CA ALA A 172 -13.20 18.12 -33.12
C ALA A 172 -14.47 18.00 -33.99
N GLN A 173 -15.48 17.26 -33.52
CA GLN A 173 -16.74 17.02 -34.22
C GLN A 173 -17.84 18.05 -33.87
N HIS A 174 -17.56 18.97 -32.95
CA HIS A 174 -18.52 19.94 -32.41
C HIS A 174 -19.82 19.31 -31.88
N CYS A 175 -19.71 18.14 -31.24
CA CYS A 175 -20.83 17.40 -30.66
C CYS A 175 -20.63 17.17 -29.16
N LYS A 176 -21.63 16.58 -28.49
CA LYS A 176 -21.51 16.23 -27.07
C LYS A 176 -20.71 14.92 -26.91
N PRO A 177 -19.97 14.73 -25.80
CA PRO A 177 -19.22 13.50 -25.54
C PRO A 177 -20.04 12.20 -25.70
N GLY A 178 -21.30 12.19 -25.25
CA GLY A 178 -22.19 11.02 -25.39
C GLY A 178 -22.63 10.73 -26.83
N GLU A 179 -22.51 11.67 -27.77
CA GLU A 179 -22.88 11.47 -29.17
C GLU A 179 -21.73 10.88 -30.00
N VAL A 180 -20.52 10.86 -29.45
CA VAL A 180 -19.34 10.29 -30.12
C VAL A 180 -19.50 8.78 -30.22
N ARG A 181 -19.36 8.26 -31.44
CA ARG A 181 -19.25 6.83 -31.73
C ARG A 181 -17.83 6.53 -32.14
N PHE A 182 -17.20 5.58 -31.45
CA PHE A 182 -15.81 5.20 -31.71
C PHE A 182 -15.66 3.69 -31.77
N THR A 183 -14.57 3.21 -32.35
CA THR A 183 -14.26 1.81 -32.56
C THR A 183 -13.07 1.39 -31.72
N ARG A 184 -12.91 0.08 -31.48
CA ARG A 184 -11.70 -0.44 -30.81
C ARG A 184 -10.41 -0.04 -31.53
N ARG A 185 -10.45 0.17 -32.86
CA ARG A 185 -9.30 0.65 -33.62
C ARG A 185 -8.92 2.06 -33.22
N GLU A 186 -9.87 2.97 -33.08
CA GLU A 186 -9.59 4.35 -32.66
C GLU A 186 -9.05 4.39 -31.22
N ILE A 187 -9.61 3.57 -30.32
CA ILE A 187 -9.06 3.41 -28.96
C ILE A 187 -7.61 2.92 -29.02
N ARG A 188 -7.31 1.96 -29.90
CA ARG A 188 -5.93 1.47 -30.09
C ARG A 188 -5.00 2.54 -30.61
N ASP A 189 -5.43 3.30 -31.61
CA ASP A 189 -4.60 4.32 -32.23
C ASP A 189 -4.31 5.47 -31.24
N PHE A 190 -5.26 5.78 -30.35
CA PHE A 190 -5.09 6.75 -29.26
C PHE A 190 -4.22 6.24 -28.11
N THR A 191 -4.49 5.03 -27.61
CA THR A 191 -3.88 4.50 -26.37
C THR A 191 -2.62 3.68 -26.61
N GLN A 192 -2.43 3.15 -27.82
CA GLN A 192 -1.38 2.18 -28.17
C GLN A 192 -1.48 0.84 -27.42
N TRP A 193 -2.65 0.49 -26.88
CA TRP A 193 -2.88 -0.79 -26.21
C TRP A 193 -3.04 -1.94 -27.22
N SER A 194 -2.68 -3.16 -26.83
CA SER A 194 -2.86 -4.32 -27.71
C SER A 194 -4.35 -4.65 -27.93
N ASP A 195 -4.68 -5.24 -29.08
CA ASP A 195 -6.08 -5.59 -29.41
C ASP A 195 -6.71 -6.56 -28.40
N ASN A 196 -5.91 -7.50 -27.88
CA ASN A 196 -6.37 -8.45 -26.86
C ASN A 196 -6.71 -7.75 -25.54
N GLN A 197 -5.87 -6.81 -25.08
CA GLN A 197 -6.17 -6.02 -23.87
C GLN A 197 -7.44 -5.21 -24.09
N LEU A 198 -7.56 -4.50 -25.21
CA LEU A 198 -8.75 -3.72 -25.53
C LEU A 198 -10.00 -4.59 -25.61
N LYS A 199 -9.92 -5.80 -26.17
CA LYS A 199 -11.04 -6.74 -26.21
C LYS A 199 -11.52 -7.09 -24.79
N VAL A 200 -10.61 -7.47 -23.90
CA VAL A 200 -10.94 -7.86 -22.52
C VAL A 200 -11.50 -6.67 -21.73
N HIS A 201 -10.82 -5.53 -21.75
CA HIS A 201 -11.20 -4.39 -20.92
C HIS A 201 -12.44 -3.65 -21.48
N CYS A 202 -12.60 -3.53 -22.80
CA CYS A 202 -13.83 -2.94 -23.37
C CYS A 202 -15.05 -3.83 -23.11
N MET A 203 -14.89 -5.16 -23.09
CA MET A 203 -15.98 -6.07 -22.73
C MET A 203 -16.40 -5.87 -21.27
N ARG A 204 -15.44 -5.77 -20.33
CA ARG A 204 -15.74 -5.45 -18.92
C ARG A 204 -16.41 -4.11 -18.75
N LEU A 205 -15.91 -3.07 -19.43
CA LEU A 205 -16.52 -1.74 -19.38
C LEU A 205 -17.95 -1.75 -19.92
N ALA A 206 -18.25 -2.59 -20.91
CA ALA A 206 -19.61 -2.76 -21.41
C ALA A 206 -20.50 -3.56 -20.43
N GLU A 207 -19.97 -4.62 -19.82
CA GLU A 207 -20.68 -5.41 -18.79
C GLU A 207 -21.00 -4.57 -17.54
N MET A 208 -20.11 -3.64 -17.19
CA MET A 208 -20.29 -2.67 -16.10
C MET A 208 -21.05 -1.41 -16.55
N GLU A 209 -21.63 -1.40 -17.76
CA GLU A 209 -22.47 -0.32 -18.31
C GLU A 209 -21.77 1.05 -18.48
N TYR A 210 -20.42 1.10 -18.46
CA TYR A 210 -19.67 2.32 -18.78
C TYR A 210 -19.58 2.58 -20.30
N LEU A 211 -19.66 1.52 -21.11
CA LEU A 211 -19.66 1.58 -22.57
C LEU A 211 -20.93 0.93 -23.15
N LEU A 212 -21.61 1.62 -24.08
CA LEU A 212 -22.67 1.02 -24.87
C LEU A 212 -22.13 0.50 -26.20
N ILE A 213 -22.45 -0.75 -26.53
CA ILE A 213 -22.02 -1.39 -27.79
C ILE A 213 -23.11 -1.19 -28.84
N HIS A 214 -22.71 -0.67 -30.00
CA HIS A 214 -23.54 -0.50 -31.19
C HIS A 214 -23.08 -1.43 -32.32
N GLY A 215 -24.03 -2.00 -33.05
CA GLY A 215 -23.75 -2.87 -34.19
C GLY A 215 -23.34 -4.30 -33.81
N GLY A 216 -22.59 -4.97 -34.68
CA GLY A 216 -22.15 -6.36 -34.49
C GLY A 216 -22.93 -7.43 -35.29
N SER A 217 -23.87 -7.02 -36.14
CA SER A 217 -24.47 -7.91 -37.14
C SER A 217 -23.62 -7.98 -38.43
N ARG A 218 -23.96 -8.93 -39.33
CA ARG A 218 -23.21 -9.17 -40.58
C ARG A 218 -22.99 -7.86 -41.37
N GLY A 219 -21.74 -7.38 -41.40
CA GLY A 219 -21.29 -6.26 -42.23
C GLY A 219 -21.15 -4.90 -41.53
N HIS A 220 -21.57 -4.77 -40.26
CA HIS A 220 -21.43 -3.52 -39.51
C HIS A 220 -20.23 -3.56 -38.56
N LEU A 221 -19.45 -2.48 -38.54
CA LEU A 221 -18.37 -2.30 -37.57
C LEU A 221 -18.95 -2.21 -36.16
N LEU A 222 -18.29 -2.87 -35.22
CA LEU A 222 -18.64 -2.78 -33.81
C LEU A 222 -18.16 -1.44 -33.26
N GLN A 223 -19.11 -0.61 -32.84
CA GLN A 223 -18.88 0.73 -32.31
C GLN A 223 -19.22 0.78 -30.82
N TYR A 224 -18.64 1.74 -30.13
CA TYR A 224 -18.79 2.01 -28.72
C TYR A 224 -19.23 3.46 -28.52
N GLU A 225 -19.97 3.67 -27.45
CA GLU A 225 -20.39 4.97 -26.93
C GLU A 225 -20.03 5.02 -25.44
N LEU A 226 -19.49 6.14 -24.99
CA LEU A 226 -19.17 6.35 -23.58
C LEU A 226 -20.41 6.86 -22.84
N LEU A 227 -20.90 6.08 -21.87
CA LEU A 227 -22.03 6.47 -21.02
C LEU A 227 -21.59 7.19 -19.73
N TRP A 228 -20.30 7.09 -19.39
CA TRP A 228 -19.75 7.64 -18.16
C TRP A 228 -19.48 9.14 -18.24
N ASP A 229 -19.98 9.88 -17.26
CA ASP A 229 -19.90 11.35 -17.19
C ASP A 229 -18.71 11.87 -16.37
N GLY A 230 -17.92 10.98 -15.76
CA GLY A 230 -16.80 11.37 -14.89
C GLY A 230 -17.16 11.59 -13.42
N SER A 231 -18.43 11.42 -13.04
CA SER A 231 -18.88 11.64 -11.67
C SER A 231 -18.70 10.39 -10.79
N GLY A 232 -18.08 10.56 -9.62
CA GLY A 232 -18.06 9.54 -8.56
C GLY A 232 -16.72 8.86 -8.27
N ASP A 233 -15.61 9.29 -8.89
CA ASP A 233 -14.37 8.53 -8.88
C ASP A 233 -13.28 8.98 -7.91
N GLY A 234 -13.69 9.54 -6.78
CA GLY A 234 -12.82 9.50 -5.63
C GLY A 234 -12.80 8.08 -5.11
N SER A 235 -11.80 7.26 -5.44
CA SER A 235 -11.41 6.11 -4.60
C SER A 235 -10.84 6.62 -3.26
N HIS A 236 -11.53 7.55 -2.63
CA HIS A 236 -11.30 8.00 -1.29
C HIS A 236 -11.97 6.98 -0.41
N LEU A 237 -11.19 6.39 0.50
CA LEU A 237 -11.77 5.66 1.61
C LEU A 237 -12.55 6.70 2.43
N CYS A 238 -13.85 6.85 2.14
CA CYS A 238 -14.74 7.71 2.93
C CYS A 238 -14.64 7.27 4.40
N GLY A 239 -14.12 8.16 5.24
CA GLY A 239 -14.01 7.93 6.68
C GLY A 239 -12.59 7.77 7.23
N LEU A 240 -11.53 7.84 6.42
CA LEU A 240 -10.19 8.01 6.99
C LEU A 240 -10.05 9.43 7.54
N ILE A 241 -10.40 9.59 8.82
CA ILE A 241 -10.30 10.85 9.55
C ILE A 241 -8.84 11.32 9.48
N GLU A 242 -8.62 12.50 8.91
CA GLU A 242 -7.38 13.23 9.16
C GLU A 242 -7.41 13.68 10.63
N PRO A 243 -6.32 13.46 11.38
CA PRO A 243 -6.29 13.85 12.78
C PRO A 243 -6.43 15.37 12.88
N GLU A 244 -7.63 15.88 13.15
CA GLU A 244 -7.78 17.29 13.51
C GLU A 244 -6.98 17.58 14.78
N ASP A 245 -6.23 18.68 14.74
CA ASP A 245 -5.52 19.29 15.87
C ASP A 245 -6.52 19.92 16.86
N ASN A 246 -7.42 19.12 17.42
CA ASN A 246 -8.28 19.62 18.49
C ASN A 246 -7.50 19.58 19.80
N GLN A 247 -6.90 20.73 20.10
CA GLN A 247 -6.52 21.13 21.45
C GLN A 247 -7.72 20.90 22.37
N VAL A 248 -7.44 20.22 23.48
CA VAL A 248 -8.39 19.96 24.57
C VAL A 248 -8.95 21.29 25.07
N HIS A 249 -10.20 21.60 24.74
CA HIS A 249 -11.00 22.53 25.54
C HIS A 249 -11.83 21.72 26.53
N ASP A 250 -11.26 21.62 27.74
CA ASP A 250 -12.02 21.35 28.94
C ASP A 250 -12.90 22.57 29.26
N SER A 251 -14.21 22.38 29.28
CA SER A 251 -15.10 23.10 30.20
C SER A 251 -16.47 22.42 30.20
N GLY A 252 -16.80 21.83 31.35
CA GLY A 252 -18.02 21.09 31.55
C GLY A 252 -19.31 21.91 31.47
N LYS A 253 -20.39 21.19 31.21
CA LYS A 253 -21.71 21.52 31.76
C LYS A 253 -22.60 20.27 31.81
N LEU A 254 -22.82 19.83 33.05
CA LEU A 254 -23.95 19.02 33.47
C LEU A 254 -25.27 19.73 33.11
N GLY A 255 -26.26 18.96 32.65
CA GLY A 255 -27.63 19.41 32.49
C GLY A 255 -28.53 18.34 31.90
N HIS A 256 -29.28 17.68 32.78
CA HIS A 256 -30.38 16.75 32.51
C HIS A 256 -31.30 17.18 31.35
N ASP A 257 -31.78 16.21 30.55
CA ASP A 257 -33.22 16.02 30.47
C ASP A 257 -33.64 14.60 30.07
N ALA A 258 -34.73 14.17 30.72
CA ALA A 258 -35.28 12.83 30.65
C ALA A 258 -36.41 12.73 29.62
N GLY A 259 -36.55 11.55 29.02
CA GLY A 259 -37.87 11.06 28.59
C GLY A 259 -38.02 10.72 27.11
N LYS A 260 -37.94 9.43 26.79
CA LYS A 260 -39.08 8.58 26.35
C LYS A 260 -38.57 7.42 25.50
N LEU A 261 -38.61 6.22 26.08
CA LEU A 261 -38.62 4.96 25.35
C LEU A 261 -40.02 4.73 24.75
N PRO A 262 -40.12 4.22 23.52
CA PRO A 262 -41.26 3.41 23.13
C PRO A 262 -40.91 1.92 23.23
N LEU A 263 -41.74 1.20 23.97
CA LEU A 263 -41.90 -0.25 23.89
C LEU A 263 -42.48 -0.63 22.51
N SER A 264 -42.00 -1.72 21.92
CA SER A 264 -42.84 -2.87 21.53
C SER A 264 -42.04 -3.96 20.81
N CYS A 265 -42.03 -5.15 21.40
CA CYS A 265 -41.82 -6.40 20.67
C CYS A 265 -43.11 -6.79 19.94
N PRO A 266 -43.00 -7.67 18.93
CA PRO A 266 -43.88 -8.82 18.90
C PRO A 266 -43.11 -10.13 19.00
N HIS A 267 -43.80 -11.06 19.65
CA HIS A 267 -43.41 -12.39 20.05
C HIS A 267 -43.70 -13.38 18.92
N VAL A 268 -42.72 -14.16 18.46
CA VAL A 268 -42.97 -15.46 17.82
C VAL A 268 -41.94 -16.45 18.38
N GLY A 269 -42.42 -17.35 19.21
CA GLY A 269 -41.64 -18.46 19.75
C GLY A 269 -41.53 -19.61 18.74
N ALA A 270 -40.35 -20.21 18.69
CA ALA A 270 -40.20 -21.62 18.34
C ALA A 270 -39.16 -22.24 19.28
N LYS A 271 -39.48 -23.46 19.70
CA LYS A 271 -39.02 -24.16 20.90
C LYS A 271 -37.68 -24.87 20.68
N LEU A 272 -36.92 -24.96 21.78
CA LEU A 272 -35.63 -25.60 22.00
C LEU A 272 -35.43 -26.99 21.35
N GLY A 273 -34.22 -27.20 20.82
CA GLY A 273 -33.55 -28.50 20.65
C GLY A 273 -32.17 -28.46 21.33
N ALA A 274 -31.88 -29.48 22.12
CA ALA A 274 -30.84 -29.49 23.15
C ALA A 274 -29.38 -29.59 22.67
N VAL A 275 -28.54 -29.04 23.55
CA VAL A 275 -27.08 -29.02 23.71
C VAL A 275 -26.31 -30.29 23.28
N LYS A 276 -25.18 -30.10 22.59
CA LYS A 276 -23.92 -30.84 22.84
C LYS A 276 -22.70 -29.91 22.67
N SER A 277 -21.96 -29.73 23.76
CA SER A 277 -20.67 -29.03 23.82
C SER A 277 -19.55 -29.89 23.20
N PRO A 278 -18.54 -29.31 22.53
CA PRO A 278 -17.27 -29.97 22.36
C PRO A 278 -16.26 -29.55 23.45
N VAL A 279 -15.81 -30.60 24.10
CA VAL A 279 -14.70 -30.78 25.04
C VAL A 279 -13.46 -29.95 24.69
N SER A 280 -12.95 -29.24 25.70
CA SER A 280 -11.60 -28.71 25.79
C SER A 280 -10.58 -29.85 25.72
N ARG A 281 -9.64 -29.78 24.77
CA ARG A 281 -8.49 -30.69 24.74
C ARG A 281 -7.21 -29.87 24.97
N ALA A 282 -6.82 -29.84 26.23
CA ALA A 282 -5.46 -29.55 26.63
C ALA A 282 -4.54 -30.66 26.10
N SER A 283 -3.39 -30.28 25.56
CA SER A 283 -2.25 -31.17 25.37
C SER A 283 -1.03 -30.52 26.00
N ALA A 284 -0.56 -31.17 27.08
CA ALA A 284 0.82 -31.14 27.56
C ALA A 284 1.79 -31.23 26.37
N GLY A 285 2.91 -30.51 26.33
CA GLY A 285 3.96 -30.53 27.34
C GLY A 285 4.99 -31.56 26.90
N THR A 286 6.11 -31.09 26.34
CA THR A 286 7.31 -31.93 26.18
C THR A 286 8.52 -31.04 26.47
N ASP A 287 9.14 -31.34 27.61
CA ASP A 287 10.39 -30.79 28.12
C ASP A 287 11.58 -31.16 27.24
N VAL A 288 12.49 -30.19 26.99
CA VAL A 288 13.92 -30.41 26.73
C VAL A 288 14.69 -29.19 27.30
N PRO A 289 15.86 -29.37 27.95
CA PRO A 289 16.28 -28.53 29.09
C PRO A 289 17.13 -27.30 28.73
N GLN A 290 17.14 -26.35 29.68
CA GLN A 290 18.12 -25.27 29.81
C GLN A 290 19.54 -25.81 30.03
N VAL A 291 20.48 -25.26 29.26
CA VAL A 291 21.92 -25.15 29.54
C VAL A 291 22.23 -23.72 29.08
N GLY A 292 22.70 -22.77 29.88
CA GLY A 292 23.81 -22.80 30.82
C GLY A 292 24.68 -21.61 30.43
N GLU A 293 24.82 -20.65 31.34
CA GLU A 293 25.62 -19.44 31.16
C GLU A 293 27.07 -19.80 30.82
N ASP A 294 27.64 -19.12 29.83
CA ASP A 294 29.09 -18.94 29.75
C ASP A 294 29.38 -17.58 29.11
N GLU A 295 29.88 -16.67 29.96
CA GLU A 295 30.52 -15.43 29.60
C GLU A 295 31.63 -15.66 28.58
N LYS A 296 31.66 -14.88 27.50
CA LYS A 296 32.90 -14.56 26.79
C LYS A 296 32.78 -13.22 26.09
N THR A 297 33.39 -12.23 26.75
CA THR A 297 33.76 -10.91 26.27
C THR A 297 34.53 -10.97 24.95
N LEU A 298 34.03 -10.29 23.91
CA LEU A 298 34.76 -10.03 22.66
C LEU A 298 34.52 -8.58 22.20
N PHE A 299 35.17 -7.64 22.88
CA PHE A 299 35.48 -6.31 22.34
C PHE A 299 37.01 -6.15 22.32
N PRO A 300 37.67 -5.96 21.17
CA PRO A 300 39.01 -5.41 21.14
C PRO A 300 38.92 -3.89 21.08
N ALA A 301 39.39 -3.22 22.13
CA ALA A 301 39.65 -1.79 22.16
C ALA A 301 40.82 -1.45 21.22
N ALA A 302 40.59 -0.56 20.25
CA ALA A 302 41.65 0.00 19.42
C ALA A 302 42.49 1.00 20.24
N ARG A 303 43.76 0.63 20.48
CA ARG A 303 44.78 1.51 21.06
C ARG A 303 45.17 2.60 20.06
N LYS A 304 45.21 3.84 20.56
CA LYS A 304 45.87 4.99 19.93
C LYS A 304 47.39 4.74 19.91
N THR A 305 48.01 4.85 18.74
CA THR A 305 49.45 5.10 18.61
C THR A 305 49.66 6.36 17.79
N SER A 306 50.21 7.36 18.48
CA SER A 306 50.72 8.61 17.92
C SER A 306 52.10 8.35 17.34
N HIS A 307 52.33 8.71 16.07
CA HIS A 307 53.64 9.16 15.62
C HIS A 307 53.51 10.39 14.73
N ARG A 308 54.40 11.33 15.03
CA ARG A 308 54.53 12.71 14.56
C ARG A 308 55.77 12.76 13.63
N ASN A 309 55.81 13.82 12.82
CA ASN A 309 56.91 14.36 12.00
C ASN A 309 56.95 13.86 10.55
N SER A 310 57.30 14.67 9.54
CA SER A 310 57.49 16.12 9.36
C SER A 310 57.92 16.35 7.91
N ASN A 311 57.67 17.56 7.40
CA ASN A 311 58.38 18.27 6.32
C ASN A 311 57.83 18.25 4.88
N THR A 312 57.90 19.48 4.37
CA THR A 312 57.32 20.21 3.24
C THR A 312 58.17 20.11 1.95
N PRO A 313 57.73 20.71 0.82
CA PRO A 313 58.08 20.30 -0.55
C PRO A 313 59.20 21.13 -1.20
N GLU A 314 59.77 20.63 -2.30
CA GLU A 314 60.63 21.44 -3.18
C GLU A 314 60.44 21.12 -4.68
N SER A 315 60.08 22.18 -5.41
CA SER A 315 60.58 22.64 -6.72
C SER A 315 60.71 21.74 -7.96
N ARG A 316 60.02 22.19 -9.02
CA ARG A 316 60.28 22.00 -10.48
C ARG A 316 61.69 22.51 -10.87
N PRO A 317 62.30 22.06 -11.99
CA PRO A 317 62.02 22.69 -13.30
C PRO A 317 62.09 21.77 -14.55
N THR A 318 61.51 22.26 -15.66
CA THR A 318 61.63 21.79 -17.06
C THR A 318 62.99 22.17 -17.68
N PRO A 319 63.45 21.55 -18.79
CA PRO A 319 63.22 22.17 -20.11
C PRO A 319 63.13 21.23 -21.35
N HIS A 320 62.45 21.77 -22.38
CA HIS A 320 62.68 21.76 -23.84
C HIS A 320 63.19 20.53 -24.64
N ASP A 321 62.41 20.21 -25.68
CA ASP A 321 62.74 20.06 -27.14
C ASP A 321 61.82 18.97 -27.74
N GLY A 322 61.21 19.05 -28.93
CA GLY A 322 61.28 19.97 -30.04
C GLY A 322 60.83 19.22 -31.33
N ALA A 323 59.57 19.43 -31.76
CA ALA A 323 59.06 19.41 -33.15
C ALA A 323 59.18 18.10 -34.01
N PRO A 324 58.64 18.05 -35.26
CA PRO A 324 57.21 18.12 -35.61
C PRO A 324 56.74 17.11 -36.71
N ALA A 325 55.41 17.15 -36.96
CA ALA A 325 54.67 16.95 -38.24
C ALA A 325 54.71 15.59 -38.96
N VAL A 326 53.54 14.92 -39.06
CA VAL A 326 52.61 14.91 -40.23
C VAL A 326 51.19 14.71 -39.67
#